data_AF-A0A536A8G6-F1
#
_entry.id   AF-A0A536A8G6-F1
#
_cell.length_a   1.000
_cell.length_b   1.000
_cell.length_c   1.000
_cell.angle_alpha   90.00
_cell.angle_beta   90.00
_cell.angle_gamma   90.00
#
_symmetry.space_group_name_H-M   'P 1'
#
loop_
_entity.id
_entity.type
_entity.pdbx_description
1 polymer ?
#
loop_
_entity_poly.entity_id
_entity_poly.type
_entity_poly.pdbx_seq_one_letter_code
_entity_poly.pdbx_strand_id
1 'polypeptide(L)'
;MRVLALAGLLLMLLGSVAAADGPINVAASVDKHGITIGDPIGLVLVVETDPGYLITDSGVGRFMDEFEVLEAIPPQVTKIAGGRTRYTFR
;
A
#
# COMPACT_ATOMS: atom_id res chain seq x y z
N MET A 1 2.69 -30.89 36.15
CA MET A 1 1.80 -29.72 35.96
C MET A 1 2.56 -28.42 35.69
N ARG A 2 3.62 -28.07 36.46
CA ARG A 2 4.39 -26.82 36.25
C ARG A 2 5.06 -26.70 34.88
N VAL A 3 5.57 -27.80 34.33
CA VAL A 3 6.26 -27.83 33.02
C VAL A 3 5.28 -27.56 31.87
N LEU A 4 4.07 -28.08 31.95
CA LEU A 4 3.01 -27.85 30.95
C LEU A 4 2.55 -26.39 30.95
N ALA A 5 2.48 -25.75 32.12
CA ALA A 5 2.16 -24.33 32.23
C ALA A 5 3.26 -23.44 31.62
N LEU A 6 4.53 -23.78 31.83
CA LEU A 6 5.66 -23.07 31.23
C LEU A 6 5.70 -23.23 29.70
N ALA A 7 5.42 -24.44 29.20
CA ALA A 7 5.33 -24.69 27.76
C ALA A 7 4.18 -23.92 27.10
N GLY A 8 3.02 -23.85 27.77
CA GLY A 8 1.87 -23.06 27.31
C GLY A 8 2.17 -21.56 27.27
N LEU A 9 2.84 -21.04 28.30
CA LEU A 9 3.26 -19.63 28.36
C LEU A 9 4.27 -19.29 27.26
N LEU A 10 5.22 -20.19 26.99
CA LEU A 10 6.20 -20.04 25.91
C LEU A 10 5.49 -20.01 24.55
N LEU A 11 4.57 -20.92 24.28
CA LEU A 11 3.82 -20.95 23.02
C LEU A 11 2.94 -19.71 22.82
N MET A 12 2.36 -19.14 23.88
CA MET A 12 1.65 -17.85 23.80
C MET A 12 2.59 -16.67 23.48
N LEU A 13 3.80 -16.67 24.03
CA LEU A 13 4.80 -15.65 23.75
C LEU A 13 5.32 -15.71 22.30
N LEU A 14 5.47 -16.91 21.74
CA LEU A 14 5.88 -17.08 20.33
C LEU A 14 4.75 -16.85 19.31
N GLY A 15 3.48 -16.98 19.72
CA GLY A 15 2.32 -16.85 18.81
C GLY A 15 1.95 -15.42 18.41
N SER A 16 2.61 -14.39 18.96
CA SER A 16 2.18 -12.99 18.82
C SER A 16 2.99 -12.17 17.79
N VAL A 17 3.85 -12.78 17.00
CA VAL A 17 4.44 -12.12 15.80
C VAL A 17 3.48 -12.25 14.62
N ALA A 18 2.28 -11.68 14.77
CA ALA A 18 1.59 -11.21 13.57
C ALA A 18 2.50 -10.13 12.98
N ALA A 19 2.99 -10.33 11.77
CA ALA A 19 3.65 -9.28 11.02
C ALA A 19 2.65 -8.14 10.91
N ALA A 20 2.76 -7.14 11.78
CA ALA A 20 1.97 -5.92 11.66
C ALA A 20 2.23 -5.40 10.24
N ASP A 21 1.15 -5.05 9.53
CA ASP A 21 1.27 -4.25 8.32
C ASP A 21 2.28 -3.15 8.61
N GLY A 22 3.34 -3.10 7.81
CA GLY A 22 4.42 -2.14 8.02
C GLY A 22 3.86 -0.70 8.04
N PRO A 23 4.69 0.29 8.41
CA PRO A 23 4.27 1.69 8.50
C PRO A 23 3.76 2.28 7.16
N ILE A 24 3.89 1.53 6.08
CA ILE A 24 3.42 1.86 4.74
C ILE A 24 2.62 0.67 4.21
N ASN A 25 1.38 0.92 3.77
CA ASN A 25 0.55 -0.03 3.05
C ASN A 25 0.29 0.49 1.63
N VAL A 26 0.43 -0.37 0.63
CA VAL A 26 0.29 -0.02 -0.79
C VAL A 26 -0.68 -0.99 -1.46
N ALA A 27 -1.67 -0.43 -2.16
CA ALA A 27 -2.59 -1.17 -2.99
C ALA A 27 -2.63 -0.56 -4.39
N ALA A 28 -2.52 -1.39 -5.43
CA ALA A 28 -2.65 -0.98 -6.81
C ALA A 28 -3.90 -1.64 -7.43
N SER A 29 -4.61 -0.90 -8.27
CA SER A 29 -5.72 -1.42 -9.05
C SER A 29 -5.65 -0.90 -10.48
N VAL A 30 -5.89 -1.79 -11.42
CA VAL A 30 -6.05 -1.47 -12.83
C VAL A 30 -7.53 -1.56 -13.18
N ASP A 31 -7.98 -0.79 -14.16
CA ASP A 31 -9.34 -0.88 -14.67
C ASP A 31 -9.69 -2.33 -15.09
N LYS A 32 -10.91 -2.76 -14.80
CA LYS A 32 -11.40 -4.14 -15.00
C LYS A 32 -12.29 -4.29 -16.23
N HIS A 33 -12.57 -3.20 -16.94
CA HIS A 33 -13.27 -3.26 -18.21
C HIS A 33 -12.41 -4.03 -19.23
N GLY A 34 -13.04 -4.68 -20.21
CA GLY A 34 -12.29 -5.36 -21.27
C GLY A 34 -11.46 -4.34 -22.04
N ILE A 35 -10.13 -4.44 -21.93
CA ILE A 35 -9.18 -3.53 -22.58
C ILE A 35 -8.79 -4.14 -23.92
N THR A 36 -8.87 -3.37 -25.00
CA THR A 36 -8.39 -3.77 -26.33
C THR A 36 -7.08 -3.05 -26.67
N ILE A 37 -6.42 -3.49 -27.73
CA ILE A 37 -5.14 -2.91 -28.15
C ILE A 37 -5.35 -1.44 -28.54
N GLY A 38 -4.62 -0.54 -27.89
CA GLY A 38 -4.69 0.90 -28.11
C GLY A 38 -5.59 1.65 -27.12
N ASP A 39 -6.32 0.94 -26.26
CA ASP A 39 -7.11 1.58 -25.20
C ASP A 39 -6.21 2.07 -24.06
N PRO A 40 -6.47 3.27 -23.50
CA PRO A 40 -5.76 3.75 -22.33
C PRO A 40 -6.09 2.88 -21.11
N ILE A 41 -5.07 2.60 -20.30
CA ILE A 41 -5.20 1.81 -19.07
C ILE A 41 -5.17 2.76 -17.87
N GLY A 42 -6.23 2.76 -17.07
CA GLY A 42 -6.25 3.47 -15.80
C GLY A 42 -5.53 2.67 -14.71
N LEU A 43 -4.49 3.26 -14.11
CA LEU A 43 -3.81 2.72 -12.92
C LEU A 43 -4.12 3.61 -11.73
N VAL A 44 -4.62 2.99 -10.65
CA VAL A 44 -4.81 3.68 -9.37
C VAL A 44 -3.91 3.06 -8.33
N LEU A 45 -3.08 3.88 -7.70
CA LEU A 45 -2.22 3.48 -6.58
C LEU A 45 -2.71 4.19 -5.32
N VAL A 46 -2.99 3.41 -4.27
CA VAL A 46 -3.33 3.91 -2.94
C VAL A 46 -2.19 3.56 -2.00
N VAL A 47 -1.57 4.59 -1.43
CA VAL A 47 -0.51 4.44 -0.42
C VAL A 47 -0.99 5.03 0.89
N GLU A 48 -0.96 4.24 1.94
CA GLU A 48 -1.23 4.69 3.31
C GLU A 48 0.06 4.73 4.10
N THR A 49 0.32 5.84 4.77
CA THR A 49 1.50 6.03 5.59
C THR A 49 1.14 6.37 7.02
N ASP A 50 1.86 5.78 7.95
CA ASP A 50 1.79 6.13 9.38
C ASP A 50 2.33 7.54 9.64
N PRO A 51 1.99 8.17 10.78
CA PRO A 51 2.53 9.46 11.16
C PRO A 51 4.07 9.49 11.09
N GLY A 52 4.64 10.55 10.49
CA GLY A 52 6.09 10.72 10.34
C GLY A 52 6.65 10.22 9.01
N TYR A 53 5.87 9.49 8.20
CA TYR A 53 6.24 9.08 6.85
C TYR A 53 5.63 10.02 5.82
N LEU A 54 6.46 10.47 4.87
CA LEU A 54 6.07 11.35 3.77
C LEU A 54 6.46 10.70 2.45
N ILE A 55 5.57 10.77 1.46
CA ILE A 55 5.92 10.47 0.07
C ILE A 55 6.42 11.76 -0.56
N THR A 56 7.69 11.78 -0.96
CA THR A 56 8.23 12.81 -1.84
C THR A 56 7.96 12.37 -3.27
N ASP A 57 6.98 13.00 -3.92
CA ASP A 57 6.71 12.76 -5.34
C ASP A 57 7.92 13.22 -6.17
N SER A 58 8.56 12.28 -6.88
CA SER A 58 9.66 12.56 -7.82
C SER A 58 9.17 12.95 -9.21
N GLY A 59 7.85 13.03 -9.40
CA GLY A 59 7.20 13.13 -10.70
C GLY A 59 6.96 11.77 -11.33
N VAL A 60 6.03 11.73 -12.29
CA VAL A 60 5.75 10.54 -13.09
C VAL A 60 6.62 10.57 -14.34
N GLY A 61 7.42 9.53 -14.54
CA GLY A 61 8.21 9.35 -15.76
C GLY A 61 7.30 9.21 -16.97
N ARG A 62 7.74 9.68 -18.15
CA ARG A 62 6.96 9.59 -19.40
C ARG A 62 6.70 8.15 -19.84
N PHE A 63 7.52 7.21 -19.36
CA PHE A 63 7.41 5.78 -19.62
C PHE A 63 7.48 5.01 -18.30
N MET A 64 6.56 4.07 -18.13
CA MET A 64 6.58 3.03 -17.10
C MET A 64 6.80 1.69 -17.81
N ASP A 65 8.07 1.34 -18.00
CA ASP A 65 8.49 0.16 -18.76
C ASP A 65 7.90 0.16 -20.19
N GLU A 66 7.01 -0.78 -20.52
CA GLU A 66 6.35 -0.87 -21.83
C GLU A 66 5.17 0.10 -22.00
N PHE A 67 4.72 0.76 -20.92
CA PHE A 67 3.57 1.66 -20.95
C PHE A 67 4.01 3.13 -21.10
N GLU A 68 3.44 3.82 -22.08
CA GLU A 68 3.52 5.28 -22.15
C GLU A 68 2.53 5.89 -21.17
N VAL A 69 3.01 6.83 -20.36
CA VAL A 69 2.15 7.59 -19.45
C VAL A 69 1.51 8.72 -20.25
N LEU A 70 0.21 8.57 -20.54
CA LEU A 70 -0.58 9.55 -21.28
C LEU A 70 -0.94 10.76 -20.41
N GLU A 71 -1.32 10.50 -19.16
CA GLU A 71 -1.73 11.50 -18.18
C GLU A 71 -1.33 11.02 -16.78
N ALA A 72 -0.96 11.96 -15.91
CA ALA A 72 -0.72 11.71 -14.50
C ALA A 72 -1.25 12.90 -13.69
N ILE A 73 -2.15 12.62 -12.76
CA ILE A 73 -2.79 13.66 -11.95
C ILE A 73 -2.06 13.77 -10.61
N PRO A 74 -1.86 14.98 -10.04
CA PRO A 74 -1.33 15.13 -8.70
C PRO A 74 -2.10 14.27 -7.68
N PRO A 75 -1.41 13.60 -6.75
CA PRO A 75 -2.07 12.68 -5.84
C PRO A 75 -3.06 13.39 -4.94
N GLN A 76 -4.21 12.75 -4.72
CA GLN A 76 -5.14 13.20 -3.71
C GLN A 76 -4.66 12.74 -2.34
N VAL A 77 -4.53 13.70 -1.41
CA VAL A 77 -4.04 13.44 -0.06
C VAL A 77 -5.19 13.57 0.92
N THR A 78 -5.43 12.54 1.72
CA THR A 78 -6.51 12.51 2.73
C THR A 78 -5.99 11.97 4.05
N LYS A 79 -6.39 12.57 5.17
CA LYS A 79 -6.11 12.02 6.51
C LYS A 79 -7.15 10.95 6.85
N ILE A 80 -6.68 9.78 7.32
CA ILE A 80 -7.53 8.66 7.70
C ILE A 80 -7.36 8.33 9.19
N ALA A 81 -8.10 7.34 9.70
CA ALA A 81 -8.08 6.97 11.11
C ALA A 81 -6.66 6.65 11.61
N GLY A 82 -6.39 6.93 12.89
CA GLY A 82 -5.08 6.69 13.51
C GLY A 82 -3.99 7.69 13.11
N GLY A 83 -4.35 8.84 12.51
CA GLY A 83 -3.40 9.87 12.10
C GLY A 83 -2.62 9.54 10.83
N ARG A 84 -2.95 8.42 10.17
CA ARG A 84 -2.33 8.00 8.91
C ARG A 84 -2.73 8.94 7.77
N THR A 85 -1.91 8.96 6.73
CA THR A 85 -2.15 9.73 5.51
C THR A 85 -2.34 8.78 4.34
N ARG A 86 -3.42 8.95 3.58
CA ARG A 86 -3.67 8.22 2.35
C ARG A 86 -3.35 9.13 1.16
N TYR A 87 -2.55 8.61 0.24
CA TYR A 87 -2.22 9.19 -1.05
C TYR A 87 -2.86 8.34 -2.13
N THR A 88 -3.63 8.96 -3.02
CA THR A 88 -4.27 8.29 -4.16
C THR A 88 -3.74 8.88 -5.45
N PHE A 89 -2.97 8.08 -6.21
CA PHE A 89 -2.41 8.41 -7.52
C PHE A 89 -3.29 7.83 -8.63
N ARG A 90 -3.41 8.54 -9.74
CA ARG A 90 -4.29 8.22 -10.88
C ARG A 90 -3.68 8.73 -12.18
#